data_AF-A0A1L8RBY4-F1
#
_entry.id   AF-A0A1L8RBY4-F1
#
_cell.length_a   1.000
_cell.length_b   1.000
_cell.length_c   1.000
_cell.angle_alpha   90.00
_cell.angle_beta   90.00
_cell.angle_gamma   90.00
#
_symmetry.space_group_name_H-M   'P 1'
#
loop_
_entity.id
_entity.type
_entity.pdbx_description
1 polymer ?
#
loop_
_entity_poly.entity_id
_entity_poly.type
_entity_poly.pdbx_seq_one_letter_code
_entity_poly.pdbx_strand_id
1 'polypeptide(L)' 'MKLFVGIDVSSEKLDVCFLTDGDQLSILSEISVANDIEGATLTREMIFEFNEKYHFTQL' A
#
# COMPACT_ATOMS: atom_id res chain seq x y z
N MET A 1 -11.46 9.33 4.81
CA MET A 1 -10.74 8.06 4.96
C MET A 1 -9.26 8.32 4.76
N LYS A 2 -8.41 7.54 5.43
CA LYS A 2 -6.96 7.55 5.32
C LYS A 2 -6.48 6.22 4.75
N LEU A 3 -5.42 6.27 3.96
CA LEU A 3 -4.67 5.09 3.53
C LEU A 3 -3.45 4.92 4.43
N PHE A 4 -3.30 3.76 5.04
CA PHE A 4 -2.06 3.34 5.69
C PHE A 4 -1.38 2.29 4.83
N VAL A 5 -0.07 2.41 4.67
CA VAL A 5 0.75 1.45 3.94
C VAL A 5 1.80 0.94 4.90
N GLY A 6 1.65 -0.32 5.34
CA GLY A 6 2.67 -1.04 6.09
C GLY A 6 3.62 -1.72 5.12
N ILE A 7 4.93 -1.58 5.35
CA ILE A 7 5.96 -2.23 4.54
C ILE A 7 6.89 -2.96 5.50
N ASP A 8 6.95 -4.28 5.38
CA ASP A 8 8.01 -5.09 5.97
C ASP A 8 9.10 -5.33 4.92
N VAL A 9 10.35 -5.05 5.31
CA VAL A 9 11.48 -4.92 4.37
C VAL A 9 12.51 -5.99 4.68
N SER A 10 12.83 -6.80 3.67
CA SER A 10 13.96 -7.73 3.69
C SER A 10 14.98 -7.39 2.60
N SER A 11 16.09 -8.14 2.52
CA SER A 11 17.11 -7.92 1.48
C SER A 11 16.62 -8.21 0.06
N GLU A 12 15.59 -9.04 -0.11
CA GLU A 12 15.11 -9.48 -1.42
C GLU A 12 13.65 -9.15 -1.69
N LYS A 13 12.86 -8.86 -0.65
CA LYS A 13 11.41 -8.67 -0.75
C LYS A 13 10.89 -7.51 0.09
N LEU A 14 9.79 -6.93 -0.39
CA LEU A 14 8.93 -6.00 0.31
C LEU A 14 7.56 -6.65 0.47
N ASP A 15 7.17 -6.91 1.72
CA ASP A 15 5.81 -7.34 2.03
C ASP A 15 5.00 -6.09 2.40
N VAL A 16 4.00 -5.77 1.57
CA VAL A 16 3.26 -4.51 1.65
C VAL A 16 1.80 -4.79 1.96
N CYS A 17 1.26 -4.13 2.99
CA CYS A 17 -0.14 -4.19 3.40
C CYS A 17 -0.78 -2.80 3.33
N PHE A 18 -1.92 -2.71 2.64
CA PHE A 18 -2.69 -1.49 2.46
C PHE A 18 -3.94 -1.55 3.33
N LEU A 19 -4.08 -0.59 4.25
CA LEU A 19 -5.18 -0.51 5.21
C LEU A 19 -5.93 0.81 5.09
N THR A 20 -7.20 0.83 5.44
CA THR A 20 -7.99 2.07 5.57
C THR A 20 -8.54 2.24 6.97
N ASP A 21 -8.71 3.48 7.44
CA ASP A 21 -9.31 3.83 8.75
C ASP A 21 -10.84 3.69 8.84
N GLY A 22 -11.45 2.83 8.01
CA GLY A 22 -12.89 2.54 8.12
C GLY A 22 -13.24 1.80 9.42
N ASP A 23 -14.53 1.58 9.67
CA ASP A 23 -15.09 1.05 10.94
C ASP A 23 -14.41 -0.23 11.48
N GLN A 24 -13.64 -0.97 10.67
CA GLN A 24 -12.90 -2.17 11.08
C GLN A 24 -11.44 -2.22 10.60
N LEU A 25 -10.77 -1.10 10.30
CA LEU A 25 -9.39 -1.12 9.77
C LEU A 25 -9.22 -2.12 8.61
N SER A 26 -10.00 -1.92 7.55
CA SER A 26 -10.11 -2.93 6.49
C SER A 26 -8.83 -3.02 5.66
N ILE A 27 -8.36 -4.25 5.44
CA ILE A 27 -7.30 -4.57 4.49
C ILE A 27 -7.84 -4.37 3.07
N LEU A 28 -7.20 -3.50 2.31
CA LEU A 28 -7.48 -3.25 0.89
C LEU A 28 -6.71 -4.26 0.01
N SER A 29 -5.46 -4.54 0.35
CA SER A 29 -4.60 -5.46 -0.38
C SER A 29 -3.36 -5.83 0.45
N GLU A 30 -2.84 -7.03 0.20
CA GLU A 30 -1.55 -7.50 0.67
C GLU A 30 -0.79 -8.09 -0.52
N ILE A 31 0.43 -7.62 -0.71
CA ILE A 31 1.31 -8.05 -1.80
C ILE A 31 2.71 -8.34 -1.27
N SER A 32 3.42 -9.22 -1.96
CA SER A 32 4.85 -9.44 -1.77
C SER A 32 5.55 -9.17 -3.09
N VAL A 33 6.45 -8.18 -3.11
CA VAL A 33 7.18 -7.76 -4.31
C VAL A 33 8.67 -7.86 -4.08
N ALA A 34 9.47 -7.85 -5.14
CA ALA A 34 10.92 -7.80 -5.01
C ALA A 34 11.36 -6.48 -4.35
N ASN A 35 12.44 -6.53 -3.56
CA ASN A 35 13.08 -5.32 -3.04
C ASN A 35 14.00 -4.70 -4.10
N ASP A 36 13.37 -4.17 -5.13
CA ASP A 36 14.00 -3.45 -6.22
C ASP A 36 13.12 -2.28 -6.68
N ILE A 37 13.57 -1.61 -7.75
CA ILE A 37 12.87 -0.45 -8.31
C ILE A 37 11.51 -0.85 -8.89
N GLU A 38 11.37 -2.05 -9.44
CA GLU A 38 10.11 -2.50 -10.04
C GLU A 38 9.06 -2.77 -8.95
N GLY A 39 9.44 -3.46 -7.86
CA GLY A 39 8.56 -3.68 -6.71
C GLY A 39 8.15 -2.39 -6.00
N ALA A 40 9.08 -1.44 -5.86
CA ALA A 40 8.76 -0.12 -5.33
C ALA A 40 7.83 0.68 -6.26
N THR A 41 8.01 0.56 -7.58
CA THR A 41 7.16 1.24 -8.58
C THR A 41 5.75 0.69 -8.54
N LEU A 42 5.58 -0.64 -8.53
CA LEU A 42 4.27 -1.28 -8.41
C LEU A 42 3.55 -0.86 -7.13
N THR A 43 4.27 -0.84 -6.01
CA THR A 43 3.73 -0.36 -4.73
C THR A 43 3.20 1.07 -4.84
N ARG A 44 3.94 1.97 -5.49
CA ARG A 44 3.53 3.37 -5.73
C ARG A 44 2.30 3.47 -6.63
N GLU A 45 2.25 2.69 -7.70
CA GLU A 45 1.12 2.67 -8.63
C GLU A 45 -0.17 2.27 -7.91
N MET A 46 -0.11 1.24 -7.05
CA MET A 46 -1.26 0.86 -6.22
C MET A 46 -1.69 1.95 -5.24
N ILE A 47 -0.76 2.72 -4.67
CA ILE A 47 -1.12 3.89 -3.84
C ILE A 47 -1.94 4.88 -4.66
N PHE A 48 -1.53 5.18 -5.91
CA PHE A 48 -2.28 6.08 -6.78
C PHE A 48 -3.65 5.51 -7.16
N GLU A 49 -3.74 4.24 -7.54
CA GLU A 49 -5.01 3.58 -7.86
C GLU A 49 -5.98 3.61 -6.68
N PHE A 50 -5.51 3.32 -5.47
CA PHE A 50 -6.36 3.42 -4.29
C PHE A 50 -6.77 4.85 -3.98
N ASN A 51 -5.87 5.83 -4.18
CA ASN A 51 -6.22 7.22 -3.99
C ASN A 51 -7.26 7.72 -5.01
N GLU A 52 -7.16 7.31 -6.27
CA GLU A 52 -8.17 7.62 -7.28
C GLU A 52 -9.52 6.98 -6.96
N LYS A 53 -9.53 5.75 -6.45
CA LYS A 53 -10.75 5.00 -6.15
C LYS A 53 -11.46 5.46 -4.87
N TYR A 54 -10.71 5.76 -3.82
CA TYR A 54 -11.26 6.03 -2.49
C TYR A 54 -11.13 7.50 -2.06
N HIS A 55 -10.44 8.34 -2.85
CA HIS A 55 -10.27 9.77 -2.61
C HIS A 55 -9.79 10.09 -1.19
N PHE A 56 -8.68 9.46 -0.78
CA PHE A 56 -8.12 9.67 0.55
C PHE A 56 -7.70 11.13 0.74
N THR A 57 -7.86 11.62 1.97
CA THR A 57 -7.49 12.99 2.32
C THR A 57 -6.03 13.05 2.75
N GLN A 58 -5.24 13.92 2.12
CA GLN A 58 -3.87 14.21 2.52
C GLN A 58 -3.86 15.14 3.75
N LEU A 59 -2.96 14.90 4.71
CA LEU A 59 -2.72 15.79 5.86
C LEU A 59 -1.63 16.81 5.54
#